data_AF-A0A938K6J3-F1
#
_entry.id   AF-A0A938K6J3-F1
#
_cell.length_a   1.000
_cell.length_b   1.000
_cell.length_c   1.000
_cell.angle_alpha   90.00
_cell.angle_beta   90.00
_cell.angle_gamma   90.00
#
_symmetry.space_group_name_H-M   'P 1'
#
loop_
_entity.id
_entity.type
_entity.pdbx_description
1 polymer ?
#
loop_
_entity_poly.entity_id
_entity_poly.type
_entity_poly.pdbx_seq_one_letter_code
_entity_poly.pdbx_strand_id
1 'polypeptide(L)'
;MSENPSPEQEKAFAEARARLAETPARIVIANHVVGLYELAAIHLGSNPPRLEEARLAIDALAAIVDGLGDRLGDQHETFKDALKNIRLVYVKIASA
;
A
#
# COMPACT_ATOMS: atom_id res chain seq x y z
N MET A 1 -23.97 8.26 21.39
CA MET A 1 -24.19 9.42 20.51
C MET A 1 -23.02 9.47 19.56
N SER A 2 -23.23 9.18 18.28
CA SER A 2 -22.21 9.49 17.27
C SER A 2 -22.26 11.01 17.09
N GLU A 3 -21.22 11.72 17.50
CA GLU A 3 -21.07 13.14 17.17
C GLU A 3 -21.08 13.27 15.65
N ASN A 4 -22.04 14.03 15.11
CA ASN A 4 -21.96 14.41 13.71
C ASN A 4 -20.74 15.31 13.51
N PRO A 5 -20.00 15.16 12.40
CA PRO A 5 -18.84 15.99 12.12
C PRO A 5 -19.22 17.47 12.13
N SER A 6 -18.35 18.31 12.67
CA SER A 6 -18.54 19.76 12.66
C SER A 6 -18.55 20.29 11.21
N PRO A 7 -19.15 21.46 10.95
CA PRO A 7 -19.13 22.06 9.60
C PRO A 7 -17.73 22.25 9.03
N GLU A 8 -16.73 22.49 9.87
CA GLU A 8 -15.32 22.59 9.47
C GLU A 8 -14.75 21.23 9.05
N GLN A 9 -15.08 20.16 9.79
CA GLN A 9 -14.70 18.80 9.43
C GLN A 9 -15.36 18.38 8.12
N GLU A 10 -16.65 18.66 7.94
CA GLU A 10 -17.37 18.40 6.68
C GLU A 10 -16.72 19.10 5.49
N LYS A 11 -16.37 20.38 5.64
CA LYS A 11 -15.67 21.15 4.60
C LYS A 11 -14.30 20.55 4.28
N ALA A 12 -13.49 20.22 5.30
CA ALA A 12 -12.18 19.60 5.10
C ALA A 12 -12.27 18.25 4.37
N PHE A 13 -13.27 17.42 4.70
CA PHE A 13 -13.53 16.17 3.99
C PHE A 13 -13.95 16.39 2.54
N ALA A 14 -14.83 17.36 2.28
CA ALA A 14 -15.26 17.70 0.93
C ALA A 14 -14.08 18.17 0.06
N GLU A 15 -13.22 19.04 0.60
CA GLU A 15 -12.01 19.51 -0.09
C GLU A 15 -11.01 18.37 -0.35
N ALA A 16 -10.80 17.49 0.63
CA ALA A 16 -9.93 16.33 0.44
C ALA A 16 -10.46 15.39 -0.66
N ARG A 17 -11.77 15.15 -0.70
CA ARG A 17 -12.43 14.35 -1.75
C ARG A 17 -12.29 15.00 -3.13
N ALA A 18 -12.48 16.31 -3.23
CA ALA A 18 -12.35 17.03 -4.49
C ALA A 18 -10.91 16.90 -5.04
N ARG A 19 -9.89 17.11 -4.20
CA ARG A 19 -8.49 16.93 -4.60
C ARG A 19 -8.18 15.49 -5.04
N LEU A 20 -8.72 14.49 -4.34
CA LEU A 20 -8.56 13.09 -4.74
C LEU A 20 -9.22 12.80 -6.09
N ALA A 21 -10.39 13.37 -6.36
CA ALA A 21 -11.10 13.18 -7.62
C ALA A 21 -10.36 13.80 -8.82
N GLU A 22 -9.59 14.86 -8.61
CA GLU A 22 -8.74 15.48 -9.64
C GLU A 22 -7.46 14.68 -9.92
N THR A 23 -7.03 13.83 -8.99
CA THR A 23 -5.81 13.03 -9.14
C THR A 23 -6.09 11.78 -9.97
N PRO A 24 -5.29 11.47 -11.02
CA PRO A 24 -5.48 10.24 -11.77
C PRO A 24 -5.38 9.02 -10.86
N ALA A 25 -6.36 8.11 -10.95
CA ALA A 25 -6.45 6.94 -10.07
C ALA A 25 -5.15 6.11 -10.04
N ARG A 26 -4.43 5.99 -11.17
CA ARG A 26 -3.15 5.29 -11.24
C ARG A 26 -2.09 5.86 -10.29
N ILE A 27 -2.08 7.16 -10.06
CA ILE A 27 -1.10 7.83 -9.18
C ILE A 27 -1.42 7.50 -7.72
N VAL A 28 -2.71 7.53 -7.36
CA VAL A 28 -3.17 7.15 -6.03
C VAL A 28 -2.88 5.68 -5.76
N ILE A 29 -3.16 4.80 -6.72
CA ILE A 29 -2.86 3.36 -6.64
C ILE A 29 -1.35 3.12 -6.52
N ALA A 30 -0.52 3.80 -7.32
CA ALA A 30 0.95 3.70 -7.21
C ALA A 30 1.44 4.10 -5.82
N ASN A 31 0.87 5.15 -5.23
CA ASN A 31 1.17 5.54 -3.86
C ASN A 31 0.78 4.43 -2.85
N HIS A 32 -0.34 3.76 -3.04
CA HIS A 32 -0.73 2.62 -2.19
C HIS A 32 0.18 1.41 -2.36
N VAL A 33 0.65 1.12 -3.57
CA VAL A 33 1.65 0.07 -3.83
C VAL A 33 2.92 0.33 -3.02
N VAL A 34 3.45 1.55 -3.06
CA VAL A 34 4.62 1.94 -2.26
C VAL A 34 4.32 1.82 -0.76
N GLY A 35 3.18 2.33 -0.30
CA GLY A 35 2.81 2.24 1.12
C GLY A 35 2.67 0.80 1.63
N LEU A 36 2.13 -0.13 0.83
CA LEU A 36 2.04 -1.55 1.19
C LEU A 36 3.41 -2.22 1.25
N TYR A 37 4.32 -1.86 0.34
CA TYR A 37 5.71 -2.31 0.39
C TYR A 37 6.41 -1.83 1.68
N GLU A 38 6.29 -0.54 2.00
CA GLU A 38 6.88 0.04 3.22
C GLU A 38 6.30 -0.58 4.48
N LEU A 39 4.98 -0.80 4.51
CA LEU A 39 4.30 -1.47 5.62
C LEU A 39 4.88 -2.88 5.84
N ALA A 40 5.00 -3.68 4.78
CA ALA A 40 5.63 -5.00 4.85
C ALA A 40 7.06 -4.91 5.42
N ALA A 41 7.87 -3.96 4.92
CA ALA A 41 9.24 -3.77 5.38
C ALA A 41 9.33 -3.39 6.87
N ILE A 42 8.44 -2.51 7.36
CA ILE A 42 8.35 -2.13 8.78
C ILE A 42 8.03 -3.34 9.66
N HIS A 43 7.08 -4.18 9.24
CA HIS A 43 6.70 -5.38 9.98
C HIS A 43 7.81 -6.44 9.99
N LEU A 44 8.52 -6.62 8.86
CA LEU A 44 9.67 -7.52 8.76
C LEU A 44 10.87 -7.03 9.59
N GLY A 45 11.11 -5.72 9.63
CA GLY A 45 12.21 -5.11 10.40
C GLY A 45 11.92 -4.94 11.89
N SER A 46 10.73 -5.31 12.36
CA SER A 46 10.38 -5.26 13.79
C SER A 46 11.14 -6.33 14.58
N ASN A 47 11.27 -6.15 15.91
CA ASN A 47 11.89 -7.13 16.80
C ASN A 47 10.96 -7.49 17.98
N PRO A 48 10.36 -8.70 18.01
CA PRO A 48 10.47 -9.76 16.99
C PRO A 48 9.76 -9.38 15.67
N PRO A 49 10.16 -9.98 14.53
CA PRO A 49 9.48 -9.76 13.24
C PRO A 49 7.99 -10.11 13.32
N ARG A 50 7.13 -9.24 12.77
CA ARG A 50 5.68 -9.46 12.72
C ARG A 50 5.29 -10.11 11.40
N LEU A 51 5.51 -11.42 11.28
CA LEU A 51 5.37 -12.15 10.00
C LEU A 51 3.95 -12.13 9.44
N GLU A 52 2.91 -12.35 10.25
CA GLU A 52 1.52 -12.35 9.74
C GLU A 52 1.11 -10.98 9.17
N GLU A 53 1.47 -9.89 9.86
CA GLU A 53 1.20 -8.53 9.38
C GLU A 53 2.01 -8.20 8.11
N ALA A 54 3.28 -8.61 8.06
CA ALA A 54 4.10 -8.45 6.86
C ALA A 54 3.51 -9.22 5.67
N ARG A 55 3.05 -10.45 5.91
CA ARG A 55 2.42 -11.30 4.90
C ARG A 55 1.16 -10.66 4.33
N LEU A 56 0.28 -10.15 5.19
CA LEU A 56 -0.93 -9.46 4.76
C LEU A 56 -0.62 -8.27 3.83
N ALA A 57 0.37 -7.46 4.18
CA ALA A 57 0.80 -6.34 3.35
C ALA A 57 1.39 -6.79 2.00
N ILE A 58 2.20 -7.87 1.99
CA ILE A 58 2.77 -8.45 0.77
C ILE A 58 1.68 -9.04 -0.14
N ASP A 59 0.68 -9.71 0.43
CA ASP A 59 -0.43 -10.30 -0.32
C ASP A 59 -1.32 -9.20 -0.95
N ALA A 60 -1.58 -8.12 -0.22
CA ALA A 60 -2.28 -6.95 -0.75
C ALA A 60 -1.49 -6.26 -1.88
N LEU A 61 -0.18 -6.09 -1.70
CA LEU A 61 0.72 -5.57 -2.73
C LEU A 61 0.66 -6.44 -3.99
N ALA A 62 0.73 -7.76 -3.83
CA ALA A 62 0.63 -8.72 -4.92
C ALA A 62 -0.70 -8.64 -5.66
N ALA A 63 -1.82 -8.57 -4.93
CA ALA A 63 -3.14 -8.46 -5.54
C ALA A 63 -3.27 -7.24 -6.47
N ILE A 64 -2.61 -6.13 -6.12
CA ILE A 64 -2.60 -4.91 -6.95
C ILE A 64 -1.64 -5.08 -8.14
N VAL A 65 -0.39 -5.48 -7.87
CA VAL A 65 0.65 -5.55 -8.91
C VAL A 65 0.33 -6.61 -9.95
N ASP A 66 0.03 -7.83 -9.51
CA ASP A 66 -0.27 -8.96 -10.39
C ASP A 66 -1.66 -8.79 -11.03
N GLY A 67 -2.63 -8.22 -10.31
CA GLY A 67 -4.01 -8.07 -10.77
C GLY A 67 -4.24 -6.91 -11.75
N LEU A 68 -3.50 -5.80 -11.62
CA LEU A 68 -3.65 -4.65 -12.51
C LEU A 68 -2.69 -4.69 -13.71
N GLY A 69 -1.52 -5.30 -13.56
CA GLY A 69 -0.55 -5.47 -14.64
C GLY A 69 -0.22 -4.15 -15.34
N ASP A 70 -0.26 -4.14 -16.66
CA ASP A 70 0.05 -2.98 -17.51
C ASP A 70 -0.83 -1.75 -17.25
N ARG A 71 -1.98 -1.89 -16.55
CA ARG A 71 -2.81 -0.76 -16.13
C ARG A 71 -2.12 0.15 -15.11
N LEU A 72 -1.05 -0.33 -14.46
CA LEU A 72 -0.18 0.47 -13.60
C LEU A 72 0.75 1.40 -14.39
N GLY A 73 0.83 1.24 -15.72
CA GLY A 73 1.66 2.04 -16.59
C GLY A 73 3.15 1.78 -16.37
N ASP A 74 3.98 2.78 -16.63
CA ASP A 74 5.43 2.67 -16.71
C ASP A 74 6.11 2.12 -15.44
N GLN A 75 5.46 2.23 -14.28
CA GLN A 75 5.99 1.75 -13.01
C GLN A 75 5.75 0.25 -12.75
N HIS A 76 4.97 -0.43 -13.60
CA HIS A 76 4.56 -1.82 -13.39
C HIS A 76 5.76 -2.76 -13.16
N GLU A 77 6.79 -2.69 -14.00
CA GLU A 77 7.97 -3.56 -13.85
C GLU A 77 8.76 -3.23 -12.58
N THR A 78 8.87 -1.95 -12.21
CA THR A 78 9.49 -1.55 -10.93
C THR A 78 8.73 -2.14 -9.73
N PHE A 79 7.40 -2.13 -9.77
CA PHE A 79 6.58 -2.70 -8.71
C PHE A 79 6.67 -4.23 -8.64
N LYS A 80 6.74 -4.91 -9.79
CA LYS A 80 7.00 -6.36 -9.85
C LYS A 80 8.33 -6.72 -9.21
N ASP A 81 9.38 -5.96 -9.49
CA ASP A 81 10.70 -6.24 -8.92
C ASP A 81 10.76 -5.93 -7.43
N ALA A 82 10.10 -4.86 -6.98
CA ALA A 82 9.93 -4.57 -5.55
C ALA A 82 9.18 -5.71 -4.82
N LEU A 83 8.07 -6.21 -5.40
CA LEU A 83 7.30 -7.32 -4.85
C LEU A 83 8.13 -8.61 -4.77
N LYS A 84 8.92 -8.94 -5.80
CA LYS A 84 9.85 -10.08 -5.76
C LYS A 84 10.87 -9.92 -4.63
N ASN A 85 11.45 -8.73 -4.49
CA ASN A 85 12.45 -8.47 -3.46
C ASN A 85 11.88 -8.67 -2.06
N ILE A 86 10.75 -8.04 -1.74
CA ILE A 86 10.17 -8.13 -0.38
C ILE A 86 9.72 -9.56 -0.04
N ARG A 87 9.24 -10.33 -1.02
CA ARG A 87 8.94 -11.77 -0.85
C ARG A 87 10.20 -12.57 -0.49
N LEU A 88 11.34 -12.29 -1.12
CA LEU A 88 12.61 -12.93 -0.78
C LEU A 88 13.07 -12.56 0.64
N VAL A 89 12.91 -11.30 1.05
CA VAL A 89 13.23 -10.86 2.41
C VAL A 89 12.34 -11.58 3.43
N TYR A 90 11.03 -11.67 3.17
CA TYR A 90 10.10 -12.41 4.03
C TYR A 90 10.55 -13.85 4.25
N VAL A 91 10.85 -14.60 3.18
CA VAL A 91 11.26 -16.01 3.29
C VAL A 91 12.56 -16.15 4.09
N LYS A 92 13.55 -15.28 3.87
CA LYS A 92 14.80 -15.29 4.63
C LYS A 92 14.56 -15.10 6.12
N ILE A 93 13.69 -14.17 6.50
CA ILE A 93 13.39 -13.89 7.92
C ILE A 93 12.52 -14.99 8.53
N ALA A 94 11.51 -15.49 7.81
CA ALA A 94 10.62 -16.53 8.30
C ALA A 94 11.31 -17.90 8.48
N SER A 95 12.48 -18.07 7.88
CA SER A 95 13.28 -19.31 7.96
C SER A 95 14.51 -19.17 8.87
N ALA A 96 14.70 -18.00 9.50
CA ALA A 96 15.79 -17.72 10.43
C ALA A 96 15.43 -18.17 11.85
#